data_AF-A0A2X2MC48-F1
#
_entry.id   AF-A0A2X2MC48-F1
#
_cell.length_a   1.000
_cell.length_b   1.000
_cell.length_c   1.000
_cell.angle_alpha   90.00
_cell.angle_beta   90.00
_cell.angle_gamma   90.00
#
_symmetry.space_group_name_H-M   'P 1'
#
loop_
_entity.id
_entity.type
_entity.pdbx_description
1 polymer ?
#
loop_
_entity_poly.entity_id
_entity_poly.type
_entity_poly.pdbx_seq_one_letter_code
_entity_poly.pdbx_strand_id
1 'polypeptide(L)' 'MNDGTSFSYDLFDTGTGQAESFLKIYNDNKTVETDKFHLDVEISIRTKVEILQS' A
#
# COMPACT_ATOMS: atom_id res chain seq x y z
N MET A 1 14.52 -2.21 -3.92
CA MET A 1 15.68 -1.43 -4.39
C MET A 1 16.82 -2.37 -4.70
N ASN A 2 17.75 -1.96 -5.56
CA ASN A 2 18.91 -2.80 -5.93
C ASN A 2 19.87 -3.07 -4.75
N ASP A 3 19.81 -2.26 -3.68
CA ASP A 3 20.58 -2.46 -2.44
C ASP A 3 19.89 -3.44 -1.45
N GLY A 4 18.76 -4.02 -1.84
CA GLY A 4 17.97 -4.93 -1.00
C GLY A 4 17.00 -4.23 -0.05
N THR A 5 17.00 -2.90 0.04
CA THR A 5 15.98 -2.17 0.81
C THR A 5 14.63 -2.17 0.09
N SER A 6 13.56 -2.07 0.88
CA SER A 6 12.19 -1.99 0.37
C SER A 6 11.34 -1.05 1.23
N PHE A 7 10.25 -0.58 0.64
CA PHE A 7 9.17 0.14 1.32
C PHE A 7 7.87 -0.23 0.63
N SER A 8 6.75 -0.09 1.35
CA SER A 8 5.45 -0.52 0.87
C SER A 8 4.39 0.48 1.28
N TYR A 9 3.36 0.62 0.44
CA TYR A 9 2.13 1.34 0.75
C TYR A 9 0.96 0.36 0.57
N ASP A 10 -0.07 0.50 1.40
CA ASP A 10 -1.31 -0.24 1.24
C ASP A 10 -2.16 0.43 0.13
N LEU A 11 -2.53 -0.33 -0.90
CA LEU A 11 -3.33 0.15 -2.02
C LEU A 11 -4.79 0.43 -1.65
N PHE A 12 -5.27 -0.10 -0.52
CA PHE A 12 -6.65 0.00 -0.08
C PHE A 12 -6.81 0.75 1.26
N ASP A 13 -5.73 1.30 1.83
CA ASP A 13 -5.82 2.13 3.03
C ASP A 13 -6.47 3.49 2.72
N THR A 14 -7.56 3.79 3.42
CA THR A 14 -8.31 5.05 3.30
C THR A 14 -7.99 6.03 4.42
N GLY A 15 -7.11 5.69 5.36
CA GLY A 15 -6.90 6.47 6.58
C GLY A 15 -8.23 6.70 7.31
N THR A 16 -8.53 7.95 7.67
CA THR A 16 -9.83 8.35 8.25
C THR A 16 -10.96 8.54 7.22
N GLY A 17 -10.72 8.24 5.94
CA GLY A 17 -11.64 8.48 4.82
C GLY A 17 -11.52 9.88 4.22
N GLN A 18 -10.70 10.77 4.80
CA GLN A 18 -10.41 12.09 4.26
C GLN A 18 -9.10 12.08 3.46
N ALA A 19 -9.06 12.83 2.36
CA ALA A 19 -7.88 12.91 1.49
C ALA A 19 -6.61 13.31 2.23
N GLU A 20 -6.69 14.30 3.11
CA GLU A 20 -5.55 14.72 3.93
C GLU A 20 -4.99 13.57 4.78
N SER A 21 -5.82 12.61 5.20
CA SER A 21 -5.37 11.48 6.02
C SER A 21 -4.55 10.48 5.22
N PHE A 22 -5.03 10.02 4.06
CA PHE A 22 -4.32 9.00 3.29
C PHE A 22 -3.19 9.58 2.43
N LEU A 23 -3.23 10.88 2.11
CA LEU A 23 -2.12 11.55 1.41
C LEU A 23 -0.91 11.88 2.30
N LYS A 24 -1.06 11.80 3.64
CA LYS A 24 0.05 12.02 4.59
C LYS A 24 1.23 11.07 4.39
N ILE A 25 1.03 9.93 3.72
CA ILE A 25 2.10 8.97 3.40
C ILE A 25 3.19 9.55 2.48
N TYR A 26 2.90 10.66 1.78
CA TYR A 26 3.85 11.34 0.91
C TYR A 26 4.58 12.52 1.57
N ASN A 27 4.31 12.82 2.85
CA ASN A 27 4.93 13.95 3.55
C ASN A 27 6.44 13.77 3.78
N ASP A 28 6.95 12.53 3.70
CA ASP A 28 8.38 12.25 3.76
C ASP A 28 9.13 12.69 2.49
N ASN A 29 8.38 13.02 1.41
CA ASN A 29 8.90 13.37 0.10
C ASN A 29 9.97 12.38 -0.38
N LYS A 30 9.74 11.08 -0.14
CA LYS A 30 10.67 10.01 -0.47
C LYS A 30 11.01 10.02 -1.96
N THR A 31 12.30 9.91 -2.27
CA THR A 31 12.82 9.81 -3.64
C THR A 31 13.40 8.43 -3.90
N VAL A 32 13.49 8.06 -5.18
CA VAL A 32 14.08 6.80 -5.63
C VAL A 32 14.97 7.07 -6.86
N GLU A 33 16.08 6.35 -6.97
CA GLU A 33 16.89 6.35 -8.19
C GLU A 33 16.18 5.51 -9.26
N THR A 34 15.80 6.14 -10.37
CA THR A 34 14.85 5.56 -11.34
C THR A 34 15.36 4.32 -12.07
N ASP A 35 16.67 4.17 -12.16
CA ASP A 35 17.38 3.04 -12.77
C ASP A 35 17.70 1.92 -11.77
N LYS A 36 17.44 2.11 -10.48
CA LYS A 36 17.81 1.17 -9.40
C LYS A 36 16.65 0.64 -8.58
N PHE A 37 15.43 0.68 -9.12
CA PHE A 37 14.25 0.13 -8.46
C PHE A 37 13.33 -0.62 -9.43
N HIS A 38 12.55 -1.54 -8.88
CA HIS A 38 11.38 -2.14 -9.52
C HIS A 38 10.20 -2.07 -8.54
N LEU A 39 8.99 -2.31 -9.04
CA LEU A 39 7.76 -2.36 -8.27
C LEU A 39 7.24 -3.80 -8.26
N ASP A 40 7.07 -4.36 -7.06
CA ASP A 40 6.34 -5.60 -6.86
C ASP A 40 4.96 -5.25 -6.29
N VAL A 41 3.90 -5.76 -6.93
CA VAL A 41 2.51 -5.42 -6.59
C VAL A 41 1.72 -6.69 -6.30
N GLU A 42 1.09 -6.75 -5.13
CA GLU A 42 0.20 -7.84 -4.72
C GLU A 42 -1.21 -7.29 -4.45
N ILE A 43 -2.22 -7.93 -5.05
CA ILE A 43 -3.64 -7.60 -4.84
C ILE A 43 -4.37 -8.92 -4.56
N SER A 44 -5.14 -8.95 -3.47
CA SER A 44 -5.97 -10.09 -3.11
C SER A 44 -7.39 -9.66 -2.76
N ILE A 45 -8.37 -10.54 -3.02
CA ILE A 45 -9.75 -10.36 -2.59
C ILE A 45 -9.99 -11.31 -1.42
N ARG A 46 -10.46 -10.77 -0.29
CA ARG A 46 -10.93 -11.58 0.83
C ARG A 46 -12.45 -11.75 0.72
N THR A 47 -12.89 -12.94 0.34
CA THR A 47 -14.32 -13.28 0.36
C THR A 47 -14.74 -13.53 1.80
N LYS A 48 -15.71 -12.76 2.32
CA LYS A 48 -16.40 -13.11 3.57
C LYS A 48 -17.27 -14.33 3.30
N VAL A 49 -16.99 -15.44 3.99
CA VAL A 49 -17.92 -16.56 4.10
C VAL A 49 -18.82 -16.27 5.29
N GLU A 50 -20.05 -15.85 5.03
CA GLU A 50 -21.08 -15.76 6.07
C GLU A 50 -21.65 -17.17 6.30
N ILE A 51 -21.26 -17.80 7.42
CA ILE A 51 -21.92 -19.03 7.87
C ILE A 51 -23.23 -18.60 8.51
N LEU A 52 -24.34 -18.77 7.80
CA LEU A 52 -25.68 -18.70 8.38
C LEU A 52 -25.86 -19.91 9.30
N GLN A 53 -25.79 -19.69 10.62
CA GLN A 53 -26.26 -20.68 11.59
C GLN A 53 -27.79 -20.60 11.67
N SER A 54 -28.44 -21.72 11.34
CA SER A 54 -29.90 -21.95 11.45
C SER A 54 -30.30 -22.38 12.86
#